data_AF-M6W972-F1
#
_entry.id   AF-M6W972-F1
#
_cell.length_a   1.000
_cell.length_b   1.000
_cell.length_c   1.000
_cell.angle_alpha   90.00
_cell.angle_beta   90.00
_cell.angle_gamma   90.00
#
_symmetry.space_group_name_H-M   'P 1'
#
loop_
_entity.id
_entity.type
_entity.pdbx_description
1 polymer ?
#
loop_
_entity_poly.entity_id
_entity_poly.type
_entity_poly.pdbx_seq_one_letter_code
_entity_poly.pdbx_strand_id
1 'polypeptide(L)' 'MSSRSPQILVAIGPESGFVRNEIDFWKSFDFKKLNLSNRVLRTETAVAFLLARLEEKNLFLKT' A
#
# COMPACT_ATOMS: atom_id res chain seq x y z
N MET A 1 24.46 -6.33 12.33
CA MET A 1 23.59 -5.97 11.18
C MET A 1 22.26 -5.52 11.74
N SER A 2 21.82 -4.28 11.50
CA SER A 2 20.60 -3.74 12.13
C SER A 2 19.36 -4.52 11.68
N SER A 3 18.74 -5.24 12.62
CA SER A 3 17.57 -6.11 12.44
C SER A 3 16.26 -5.33 12.34
N ARG A 4 16.21 -4.24 11.57
CA ARG A 4 14.97 -3.48 11.37
C ARG A 4 14.23 -4.00 10.16
N SER A 5 12.99 -4.45 10.37
CA SER A 5 12.03 -4.66 9.30
C SER A 5 11.86 -3.35 8.51
N PRO A 6 11.73 -3.41 7.17
CA PRO A 6 11.51 -2.22 6.37
C PRO A 6 10.21 -1.55 6.83
N GLN A 7 10.28 -0.26 7.17
CA GLN A 7 9.09 0.53 7.48
C GLN A 7 8.43 0.92 6.15
N ILE A 8 7.17 0.52 5.98
CA ILE A 8 6.40 0.81 4.77
C ILE A 8 5.30 1.80 5.16
N LEU A 9 5.24 2.91 4.42
CA LEU A 9 4.15 3.89 4.51
C LEU A 9 3.32 3.82 3.22
N VAL A 10 2.00 3.80 3.35
CA VAL A 10 1.08 3.70 2.22
C VAL A 10 -0.01 4.75 2.39
N ALA A 11 -0.25 5.53 1.34
CA ALA A 11 -1.39 6.44 1.26
C ALA A 11 -2.55 5.72 0.56
N ILE A 12 -3.68 5.57 1.26
CA ILE A 12 -4.91 5.01 0.72
C ILE A 12 -5.95 6.12 0.72
N GLY A 13 -6.46 6.44 -0.46
CA GLY A 13 -7.45 7.50 -0.64
C GLY A 13 -8.85 7.06 -0.18
N PRO A 14 -9.80 8.00 -0.11
CA PRO A 14 -11.20 7.67 0.06
C PRO A 14 -11.74 6.91 -1.16
N GLU A 15 -13.00 6.48 -1.12
CA GLU A 15 -13.64 5.72 -2.20
C GLU A 15 -13.58 6.45 -3.56
N SER A 16 -13.61 7.79 -3.55
CA SER A 16 -13.47 8.64 -4.74
C SER A 16 -12.04 8.74 -5.29
N GLY A 17 -11.06 8.19 -4.57
CA GLY A 17 -9.63 8.36 -4.84
C GLY A 17 -9.11 9.75 -4.46
N PHE A 18 -7.87 10.01 -4.87
CA PHE A 18 -7.19 11.28 -4.68
C PHE A 18 -7.45 12.23 -5.85
N VAL A 19 -7.55 13.53 -5.57
CA VAL A 19 -7.56 14.56 -6.62
C VAL A 19 -6.14 14.82 -7.12
N ARG A 20 -6.01 15.51 -8.26
CA ARG A 20 -4.72 15.68 -8.95
C ARG A 20 -3.63 16.29 -8.06
N ASN A 21 -3.96 17.34 -7.31
CA ASN A 21 -2.99 18.03 -6.45
C ASN A 21 -2.50 17.13 -5.29
N GLU A 22 -3.35 16.25 -4.77
CA GLU A 22 -2.94 15.27 -3.75
C GLU A 22 -2.01 14.21 -4.35
N ILE A 23 -2.32 13.72 -5.56
CA ILE A 23 -1.44 12.79 -6.29
C ILE A 23 -0.07 13.41 -6.52
N ASP A 24 -0.02 14.68 -6.93
CA ASP A 24 1.23 15.36 -7.20
C ASP A 24 2.00 15.70 -5.91
N PHE A 25 1.31 15.98 -4.80
CA PHE A 25 1.89 16.03 -3.45
C PHE A 25 2.56 14.70 -3.07
N TRP A 26 1.88 13.56 -3.22
CA TRP A 26 2.48 12.26 -2.89
C TRP A 26 3.73 11.98 -3.74
N LYS A 27 3.69 12.28 -5.04
CA LYS A 27 4.84 12.12 -5.94
C LYS A 27 6.03 12.99 -5.53
N SER A 28 5.80 14.19 -4.98
CA SER A 28 6.90 15.06 -4.51
C SER A 28 7.62 14.50 -3.29
N PHE A 29 7.03 13.51 -2.60
CA PHE A 29 7.66 12.74 -1.52
C PHE A 29 8.09 11.32 -1.98
N ASP A 30 8.33 11.15 -3.28
CA ASP A 30 8.79 9.89 -3.89
C ASP A 30 7.84 8.68 -3.69
N PHE A 31 6.56 8.93 -3.41
CA PHE A 31 5.58 7.84 -3.38
C PHE A 31 5.46 7.19 -4.76
N LYS A 32 5.47 5.87 -4.77
CA LYS A 32 5.29 5.06 -5.98
C LYS A 32 3.84 4.61 -6.10
N LYS A 33 3.32 4.62 -7.33
CA LYS A 33 2.00 4.05 -7.63
C LYS A 33 2.05 2.53 -7.49
N LEU A 34 1.08 1.97 -6.77
CA LEU A 34 0.89 0.53 -6.61
C LEU A 34 -0.48 0.13 -7.16
N ASN A 35 -0.53 -0.92 -7.98
CA ASN A 35 -1.77 -1.58 -8.36
C ASN A 35 -1.97 -2.80 -7.44
N LEU A 36 -3.01 -2.80 -6.62
CA LEU A 36 -3.30 -3.87 -5.66
C LEU A 36 -4.08 -5.04 -6.28
N SER A 37 -4.89 -4.80 -7.30
CA SER A 37 -5.82 -5.78 -7.86
C SER A 37 -6.34 -5.36 -9.24
N ASN A 38 -6.72 -6.34 -10.06
CA ASN A 38 -7.42 -6.12 -11.32
C ASN A 38 -8.88 -5.66 -11.14
N ARG A 39 -9.39 -5.63 -9.90
CA ARG A 39 -10.74 -5.15 -9.56
C ARG A 39 -10.64 -3.90 -8.68
N VAL A 40 -11.60 -3.00 -8.84
CA VAL A 40 -11.76 -1.88 -7.91
C VAL A 40 -12.12 -2.45 -6.53
N LEU A 41 -11.31 -2.11 -5.53
CA LEU A 41 -11.54 -2.48 -4.15
C LEU A 41 -12.20 -1.31 -3.42
N ARG A 42 -13.14 -1.60 -2.53
CA ARG A 42 -13.56 -0.61 -1.53
C ARG A 42 -12.39 -0.24 -0.64
N THR A 43 -12.40 0.96 -0.07
CA THR A 43 -11.31 1.51 0.74
C THR A 43 -10.86 0.53 1.84
N GLU A 44 -11.81 0.01 2.61
CA GLU A 44 -11.56 -0.95 3.70
C GLU A 44 -11.01 -2.29 3.18
N THR A 45 -11.43 -2.71 1.99
CA THR A 45 -10.95 -3.95 1.35
C THR A 45 -9.52 -3.77 0.83
N ALA A 46 -9.18 -2.60 0.30
CA ALA A 46 -7.82 -2.29 -0.14
C ALA A 46 -6.82 -2.34 1.02
N VAL A 47 -7.19 -1.78 2.19
CA VAL A 47 -6.38 -1.83 3.42
C VAL A 47 -6.13 -3.28 3.85
N ALA A 48 -7.20 -4.06 4.03
CA ALA A 48 -7.09 -5.44 4.49
C ALA A 48 -6.30 -6.32 3.51
N PHE A 49 -6.55 -6.18 2.20
CA PHE A 49 -5.85 -6.93 1.17
C PHE A 49 -4.34 -6.63 1.14
N LEU A 50 -3.97 -5.35 1.24
CA LEU A 50 -2.57 -4.93 1.24
C LEU A 50 -1.82 -5.49 2.44
N LEU A 51 -2.37 -5.38 3.65
CA LEU A 51 -1.76 -5.94 4.86
C LEU A 51 -1.56 -7.46 4.73
N ALA A 52 -2.58 -8.17 4.24
CA ALA A 52 -2.47 -9.61 4.02
C ALA A 52 -1.36 -9.98 3.03
N ARG A 53 -1.15 -9.20 1.96
CA ARG A 53 -0.07 -9.43 0.99
C ARG A 53 1.31 -9.10 1.54
N LEU A 54 1.43 -8.07 2.37
CA LEU A 54 2.71 -7.74 3.03
C LEU A 54 3.14 -8.84 4.01
N GLU A 55 2.18 -9.43 4.74
CA GLU A 55 2.45 -10.50 5.70
C GLU A 55 2.52 -11.91 5.09
N GLU A 56 2.11 -12.08 3.83
CA GLU A 56 2.06 -13.40 3.16
C GLU A 56 3.40 -14.16 3.25
N LYS A 57 4.52 -13.45 3.05
CA LYS A 57 5.85 -14.07 3.16
C LYS A 57 6.14 -14.56 4.58
N ASN A 58 5.75 -13.80 5.60
CA ASN A 58 5.97 -14.16 7.00
C ASN A 58 5.09 -15.33 7.44
N LEU A 59 3.86 -15.40 6.90
CA LEU A 59 2.87 -16.40 7.26
C LEU A 59 3.08 -17.74 6.54
N PHE A 60 3.43 -17.72 5.26
CA PHE A 60 3.43 -18.91 4.40
C PHE A 60 4.81 -19.30 3.85
N LEU A 61 5.77 -18.38 3.83
CA LEU A 61 7.11 -18.63 3.28
C LEU A 61 8.19 -18.63 4.37
N LYS A 62 7.89 -19.14 5.58
CA LYS A 62 8.90 -19.42 6.62
C LYS A 62 10.03 -20.25 5.99
N THR A 63 11.11 -19.59 5.63
CA THR A 63 12.39 -20.14 5.20
C THR A 63 13.45 -19.52 6.08
#